data_AF-A0A6M5IW54-F1
#
_entry.id   AF-A0A6M5IW54-F1
#
_cell.length_a   1.000
_cell.length_b   1.000
_cell.length_c   1.000
_cell.angle_alpha   90.00
_cell.angle_beta   90.00
_cell.angle_gamma   90.00
#
_symmetry.space_group_name_H-M   'P 1'
#
loop_
_entity.id
_entity.type
_entity.pdbx_description
1 polymer ?
#
loop_
_entity_poly.entity_id
_entity_poly.type
_entity_poly.pdbx_seq_one_letter_code
_entity_poly.pdbx_strand_id
1 'polypeptide(L)'
;MIVLGGTNTISDKVIDQLGTIRQVVRVDGVDRYAVSAGVAARSFSQSTYRVYVASGEVFPDALAAAAAAIADGSPVLLVQQQSIPAAVSGALTHLSPYEILVVGGPRTIDERLESDLASYLPD
;
A
#
# COMPACT_ATOMS: atom_id res chain seq x y z
N MET A 1 9.39 -16.97 -1.60
CA MET A 1 7.92 -16.82 -1.69
C MET A 1 7.52 -15.70 -0.75
N ILE A 2 6.58 -14.85 -1.14
CA ILE A 2 6.09 -13.76 -0.30
C ILE A 2 4.68 -14.12 0.17
N VAL A 3 4.43 -13.95 1.46
CA VAL A 3 3.11 -14.10 2.09
C VAL A 3 2.70 -12.75 2.65
N LEU A 4 1.50 -12.28 2.32
CA LEU A 4 0.96 -11.01 2.79
C LEU A 4 -0.07 -11.26 3.89
N GLY A 5 0.04 -10.52 4.99
CA GLY A 5 -0.92 -10.57 6.09
C GLY A 5 -0.36 -11.17 7.38
N GLY A 6 -0.96 -10.74 8.49
CA GLY A 6 -0.57 -11.13 9.84
C GLY A 6 -1.04 -12.54 10.24
N THR A 7 -0.68 -12.94 11.45
CA THR A 7 -1.00 -14.26 12.03
C THR A 7 -2.50 -14.53 12.16
N ASN A 8 -3.31 -13.47 12.28
CA ASN A 8 -4.77 -13.53 12.30
C ASN A 8 -5.38 -13.92 10.94
N THR A 9 -4.66 -13.73 9.84
CA THR A 9 -5.12 -14.09 8.48
C THR A 9 -4.46 -15.38 8.01
N ILE A 10 -3.16 -15.53 8.28
CA ILE A 10 -2.39 -16.72 7.91
C ILE A 10 -1.59 -17.14 9.14
N SER A 11 -1.91 -18.28 9.73
CA SER A 11 -1.26 -18.75 10.96
C SER A 11 0.21 -19.15 10.71
N ASP A 12 1.02 -19.14 11.77
CA ASP A 12 2.44 -19.52 11.67
C ASP A 12 2.62 -20.98 11.27
N LYS A 13 1.68 -21.85 11.66
CA LYS A 13 1.66 -23.24 11.19
C LYS A 13 1.61 -23.33 9.65
N VAL A 14 0.86 -22.44 8.99
CA VAL A 14 0.82 -22.41 7.51
C VAL A 14 2.16 -21.94 6.96
N ILE A 15 2.82 -20.95 7.59
CA ILE A 15 4.15 -20.50 7.19
C ILE A 15 5.19 -21.60 7.35
N ASP A 16 5.15 -22.36 8.44
CA ASP A 16 6.06 -23.48 8.68
C ASP A 16 5.91 -24.56 7.61
N GLN A 17 4.65 -24.91 7.28
CA GLN A 17 4.35 -25.86 6.21
C GLN A 17 4.90 -25.38 4.86
N LEU A 18 4.68 -24.12 4.53
CA LEU A 18 5.20 -23.50 3.31
C LEU A 18 6.73 -23.42 3.28
N GLY A 19 7.35 -23.23 4.45
CA GLY A 19 8.80 -23.19 4.65
C GLY A 19 9.52 -24.49 4.31
N THR A 20 8.83 -25.63 4.38
CA THR A 20 9.37 -26.92 3.93
C THR A 20 9.55 -27.01 2.41
N ILE A 21 8.82 -26.20 1.64
CA ILE A 21 8.84 -26.19 0.17
C ILE A 21 9.83 -25.14 -0.34
N ARG A 22 9.78 -23.92 0.21
CA ARG A 22 10.65 -22.79 -0.19
C ARG A 22 10.72 -21.75 0.93
N GLN A 23 11.82 -21.00 0.98
CA GLN A 23 11.94 -19.86 1.88
C GLN A 23 10.73 -18.90 1.74
N VAL A 24 10.08 -18.65 2.88
CA VAL A 24 8.94 -17.75 3.02
C VAL A 24 9.40 -16.45 3.65
N VAL A 25 8.95 -15.35 3.07
CA VAL A 25 9.03 -14.04 3.72
C VAL A 25 7.62 -13.51 3.91
N ARG A 26 7.25 -13.29 5.16
CA ARG A 26 5.97 -12.66 5.52
C ARG A 26 6.14 -11.15 5.49
N VAL A 27 5.19 -10.45 4.88
CA VAL A 27 4.98 -9.02 5.05
C VAL A 27 3.68 -8.86 5.81
N ASP A 28 3.79 -8.45 7.07
CA ASP A 28 2.68 -8.24 7.97
C ASP A 28 2.65 -6.80 8.49
N GLY A 29 1.64 -6.52 9.32
CA GLY A 29 1.39 -5.21 9.88
C GLY A 29 0.20 -5.27 10.83
N VAL A 30 0.09 -4.27 11.69
CA VAL A 30 -1.02 -4.15 12.66
C VAL A 30 -2.38 -3.97 11.98
N ASP A 31 -2.37 -3.47 10.75
CA ASP A 31 -3.55 -3.28 9.90
C ASP A 31 -3.17 -3.36 8.41
N ARG A 32 -4.19 -3.21 7.55
CA ARG A 32 -4.03 -3.23 6.09
C ARG A 32 -3.15 -2.08 5.55
N TYR A 33 -3.09 -0.95 6.26
CA TYR A 33 -2.31 0.20 5.85
C TYR A 33 -0.82 -0.07 6.05
N ALA A 34 -0.46 -0.62 7.21
CA ALA A 34 0.89 -1.10 7.52
C ALA A 34 1.35 -2.20 6.55
N VAL A 35 0.47 -3.15 6.20
CA VAL A 35 0.79 -4.17 5.19
C VAL A 35 1.04 -3.53 3.83
N SER A 36 0.19 -2.60 3.37
CA SER A 36 0.39 -1.92 2.07
C SER A 36 1.71 -1.14 2.02
N ALA A 37 2.04 -0.41 3.08
CA ALA A 37 3.30 0.30 3.22
C ALA A 37 4.51 -0.65 3.24
N GLY A 38 4.42 -1.77 3.97
CA GLY A 38 5.48 -2.78 4.02
C GLY A 38 5.72 -3.47 2.68
N VAL A 39 4.65 -3.72 1.91
CA VAL A 39 4.76 -4.25 0.54
C VAL A 39 5.45 -3.23 -0.36
N ALA A 40 5.06 -1.96 -0.28
CA ALA A 40 5.66 -0.90 -1.07
C ALA A 40 7.17 -0.74 -0.76
N ALA A 41 7.53 -0.64 0.52
CA ALA A 41 8.93 -0.50 0.95
C ALA A 41 9.81 -1.70 0.57
N ARG A 42 9.22 -2.90 0.46
CA ARG A 42 9.96 -4.11 0.08
C ARG A 42 10.17 -4.23 -1.42
N SER A 43 9.20 -3.79 -2.21
CA SER A 43 9.15 -4.06 -3.66
C SER A 43 9.63 -2.87 -4.50
N PHE A 44 9.68 -1.67 -3.95
CA PHE A 44 9.98 -0.44 -4.67
C PHE A 44 11.10 0.34 -3.98
N SER A 45 11.95 0.97 -4.80
CA SER A 45 13.03 1.83 -4.33
C SER A 45 12.54 3.26 -4.11
N GLN A 46 13.41 4.10 -3.54
CA GLN A 46 13.22 5.55 -3.54
C GLN A 46 13.07 6.09 -4.97
N SER A 47 12.46 7.28 -5.08
CA SER A 47 12.22 8.01 -6.34
C SER A 47 11.34 7.24 -7.34
N THR A 48 10.24 6.66 -6.84
CA THR A 48 9.26 6.01 -7.71
C THR A 48 8.53 7.06 -8.54
N TYR A 49 8.31 6.84 -9.84
CA TYR A 49 7.61 7.83 -10.66
C TYR A 49 6.17 8.06 -10.18
N ARG A 50 5.42 6.98 -9.95
CA ARG A 50 3.99 7.03 -9.64
C ARG A 50 3.64 6.14 -8.45
N VAL A 51 2.75 6.62 -7.60
CA VAL A 51 2.15 5.84 -6.51
C VAL A 51 0.64 5.87 -6.67
N TYR A 52 -0.01 4.71 -6.57
CA TYR A 52 -1.46 4.64 -6.52
C TYR A 52 -1.93 4.71 -5.06
N VAL A 53 -2.90 5.56 -4.78
CA VAL A 53 -3.53 5.68 -3.47
C VAL A 53 -5.00 5.33 -3.61
N ALA A 54 -5.46 4.37 -2.81
CA ALA A 54 -6.87 3.96 -2.78
C ALA A 54 -7.36 3.87 -1.34
N SER A 55 -8.68 3.89 -1.16
CA SER A 55 -9.27 3.68 0.17
C SER A 55 -8.98 2.26 0.65
N GLY A 56 -8.50 2.15 1.89
CA GLY A 56 -8.41 0.86 2.57
C GLY A 56 -9.74 0.41 3.18
N GLU A 57 -10.75 1.28 3.22
CA GLU A 57 -12.05 0.99 3.85
C GLU A 57 -13.02 0.34 2.87
N VAL A 58 -12.91 0.65 1.57
CA VAL A 58 -13.67 0.02 0.50
C VAL A 58 -12.76 -0.73 -0.47
N PHE A 59 -13.08 -2.01 -0.68
CA PHE A 59 -12.25 -2.90 -1.48
C PHE A 59 -12.22 -2.66 -3.00
N PRO A 60 -13.33 -2.28 -3.67
CA PRO A 60 -13.36 -2.22 -5.15
C PRO A 60 -12.34 -1.25 -5.76
N ASP A 61 -12.13 -0.09 -5.14
CA ASP A 61 -11.21 0.94 -5.63
C ASP A 61 -9.77 0.43 -5.60
N ALA A 62 -9.36 -0.19 -4.48
CA ALA A 62 -8.03 -0.78 -4.34
C ALA A 62 -7.81 -1.96 -5.32
N LEU A 63 -8.84 -2.77 -5.58
CA LEU A 63 -8.76 -3.85 -6.55
C LEU A 63 -8.54 -3.34 -7.98
N ALA A 64 -9.29 -2.29 -8.38
CA ALA A 64 -9.12 -1.66 -9.68
C ALA A 64 -7.75 -0.97 -9.80
N ALA A 65 -7.33 -0.24 -8.75
CA ALA A 65 -6.03 0.40 -8.68
C ALA A 65 -4.87 -0.60 -8.86
N ALA A 66 -4.96 -1.79 -8.26
CA ALA A 66 -3.92 -2.80 -8.36
C ALA A 66 -3.64 -3.24 -9.80
N ALA A 67 -4.67 -3.39 -10.64
CA ALA A 67 -4.48 -3.76 -12.04
C ALA A 67 -3.73 -2.67 -12.82
N ALA A 68 -4.09 -1.40 -12.61
CA ALA A 68 -3.41 -0.26 -13.23
C ALA A 68 -1.97 -0.10 -12.71
N ALA A 69 -1.78 -0.20 -11.39
CA ALA A 69 -0.49 -0.09 -10.74
C ALA A 69 0.51 -1.16 -11.23
N ILE A 70 0.05 -2.39 -11.47
CA ILE A 70 0.91 -3.45 -12.04
C ILE A 70 1.33 -3.10 -13.47
N ALA A 71 0.42 -2.55 -14.29
CA ALA A 71 0.76 -2.16 -15.67
C ALA A 71 1.87 -1.09 -15.70
N ASP A 72 1.89 -0.21 -14.71
CA ASP A 72 2.87 0.87 -14.57
C ASP A 72 4.06 0.53 -13.68
N GLY A 73 4.15 -0.69 -13.14
CA GLY A 73 5.19 -1.08 -12.20
C GLY A 73 5.26 -0.16 -10.98
N SER A 74 4.11 0.20 -10.42
CA SER A 74 3.94 1.18 -9.34
C SER A 74 3.32 0.54 -8.08
N PRO A 75 3.62 1.05 -6.87
CA PRO A 75 2.99 0.57 -5.64
C PRO A 75 1.54 1.06 -5.51
N VAL A 76 0.75 0.30 -4.73
CA VAL A 76 -0.53 0.73 -4.20
C VAL A 76 -0.40 0.92 -2.69
N LEU A 77 -0.76 2.11 -2.21
CA LEU A 77 -0.87 2.43 -0.79
C LEU A 77 -2.34 2.64 -0.43
N LEU A 78 -2.71 2.20 0.78
CA LEU A 78 -4.08 2.33 1.28
C LEU A 78 -4.17 3.50 2.27
N VAL A 79 -5.25 4.27 2.22
CA VAL A 79 -5.53 5.35 3.18
C VAL A 79 -6.91 5.19 3.82
N GLN A 80 -7.16 5.90 4.93
CA GLN A 80 -8.51 6.06 5.48
C GLN A 80 -9.26 7.14 4.72
N GLN A 81 -10.59 7.24 4.87
CA GLN A 81 -11.37 8.25 4.16
C GLN A 81 -10.87 9.69 4.41
N GLN A 82 -10.43 9.96 5.65
CA GLN A 82 -10.11 11.30 6.11
C GLN A 82 -8.72 11.42 6.74
N SER A 83 -7.87 10.38 6.63
CA SER A 83 -6.54 10.41 7.23
C SER A 83 -5.53 9.56 6.45
N ILE A 84 -4.27 10.01 6.48
CA ILE A 84 -3.12 9.23 5.99
C ILE A 84 -2.52 8.51 7.20
N PRO A 85 -2.63 7.17 7.30
CA PRO A 85 -2.01 6.43 8.39
C PRO A 85 -0.50 6.64 8.42
N ALA A 86 0.10 6.66 9.62
CA ALA A 86 1.52 6.97 9.79
C ALA A 86 2.46 6.07 8.96
N ALA A 87 2.14 4.78 8.84
CA ALA A 87 2.91 3.85 8.02
C ALA A 87 2.91 4.24 6.53
N VAL A 88 1.79 4.79 6.05
CA VAL A 88 1.60 5.21 4.65
C VAL A 88 2.29 6.54 4.39
N SER A 89 2.20 7.49 5.33
CA SER A 89 2.98 8.74 5.30
C SER A 89 4.49 8.47 5.23
N GLY A 90 4.98 7.54 6.05
CA GLY A 90 6.38 7.11 6.01
C GLY A 90 6.76 6.47 4.67
N ALA A 91 5.88 5.65 4.09
CA ALA A 91 6.09 5.07 2.77
C ALA A 91 6.11 6.14 1.66
N LEU A 92 5.18 7.08 1.65
CA LEU A 92 5.15 8.19 0.68
C LEU A 92 6.42 9.03 0.75
N THR A 93 6.87 9.36 1.96
CA THR A 93 8.12 10.08 2.18
C THR A 93 9.31 9.31 1.60
N HIS A 94 9.41 8.01 1.91
CA HIS A 94 10.49 7.16 1.41
C HIS A 94 10.48 7.00 -0.11
N LEU A 95 9.30 6.80 -0.70
CA LEU A 95 9.13 6.60 -2.14
C LEU A 95 9.38 7.90 -2.92
N SER A 96 9.11 9.06 -2.31
CA SER A 96 9.25 10.40 -2.90
C SER A 96 8.67 10.45 -4.33
N PRO A 97 7.35 10.22 -4.49
CA PRO A 97 6.74 10.07 -5.79
C PRO A 97 6.72 11.35 -6.61
N TYR A 98 6.86 11.24 -7.94
CA TYR A 98 6.63 12.37 -8.86
C TYR A 98 5.13 12.58 -9.14
N GLU A 99 4.33 11.52 -9.00
CA GLU A 99 2.89 11.53 -9.23
C GLU A 99 2.17 10.63 -8.23
N ILE A 100 1.04 11.11 -7.70
CA ILE A 100 0.12 10.31 -6.89
C ILE A 100 -1.20 10.21 -7.66
N LEU A 101 -1.61 9.00 -8.00
CA LEU A 101 -2.92 8.74 -8.59
C LEU A 101 -3.89 8.26 -7.52
N VAL A 102 -4.87 9.10 -7.23
CA VAL A 102 -5.96 8.78 -6.31
C VAL A 102 -7.01 7.95 -7.07
N VAL A 103 -7.31 6.76 -6.57
CA VAL A 103 -8.34 5.87 -7.10
C VAL A 103 -9.43 5.74 -6.07
N GLY A 104 -10.55 6.40 -6.35
CA GLY A 104 -11.69 6.51 -5.46
C GLY A 104 -12.42 7.83 -5.72
N GLY A 105 -13.62 7.97 -5.18
CA GLY A 105 -14.37 9.22 -5.23
C GLY A 105 -14.30 9.97 -3.91
N PRO A 106 -14.89 11.18 -3.84
CA PRO A 106 -14.89 12.02 -2.62
C PRO A 106 -15.56 11.37 -1.40
N ARG A 107 -16.32 10.28 -1.60
CA ARG A 107 -16.94 9.50 -0.52
C ARG A 107 -15.98 8.50 0.12
N THR A 108 -14.84 8.21 -0.49
CA THR A 108 -13.89 7.19 -0.05
C THR A 108 -12.51 7.76 0.24
N ILE A 109 -12.19 8.92 -0.35
CA ILE A 109 -11.03 9.78 -0.07
C ILE A 109 -11.54 11.21 -0.18
N ASP A 110 -11.52 11.99 0.90
CA ASP A 110 -12.05 13.37 0.87
C ASP A 110 -11.08 14.37 0.21
N GLU A 111 -11.59 15.51 -0.26
CA GLU A 111 -10.80 16.54 -0.96
C GLU A 111 -9.67 17.11 -0.11
N ARG A 112 -9.86 17.14 1.22
CA ARG A 112 -8.85 17.59 2.17
C ARG A 112 -7.68 16.60 2.19
N LEU A 113 -7.97 15.31 2.21
CA LEU A 113 -6.98 14.25 2.15
C LEU A 113 -6.23 14.24 0.82
N GLU A 114 -6.92 14.45 -0.30
CA GLU A 114 -6.28 14.63 -1.61
C GLU A 114 -5.29 15.81 -1.60
N SER A 115 -5.68 16.92 -0.97
CA SER A 115 -4.79 18.08 -0.80
C SER A 115 -3.58 17.76 0.10
N ASP A 116 -3.79 17.01 1.19
CA ASP A 116 -2.70 16.55 2.06
C ASP A 116 -1.71 15.64 1.29
N LEU A 117 -2.20 14.78 0.39
CA LEU A 117 -1.37 13.90 -0.44
C LEU A 117 -0.48 14.69 -1.41
N ALA A 118 -0.94 15.84 -1.91
CA ALA A 118 -0.14 16.69 -2.79
C ALA A 118 1.14 17.22 -2.13
N SER A 119 1.17 17.31 -0.79
CA SER A 119 2.38 17.73 -0.05
C SER A 119 3.56 16.75 -0.13
N TYR A 120 3.35 15.54 -0.65
CA TYR A 120 4.42 14.55 -0.86
C TYR A 120 5.01 14.59 -2.27
N LEU A 121 4.47 15.45 -3.15
CA LEU A 121 4.97 15.63 -4.51
C LEU A 121 6.05 16.73 -4.52
N PRO A 122 6.98 16.69 -5.50
CA PRO A 122 7.93 17.79 -5.70
C PRO A 122 7.20 19.08 -6.09
N ASP A 123 7.83 20.22 -5.77
CA ASP A 123 7.40 21.57 -6.18
C ASP A 123 7.38 21.77 -7.71
#